data_AF-A0A3G2S2I4-F1
#
_entry.id   AF-A0A3G2S2I4-F1
#
_cell.length_a   1.000
_cell.length_b   1.000
_cell.length_c   1.000
_cell.angle_alpha   90.00
_cell.angle_beta   90.00
_cell.angle_gamma   90.00
#
_symmetry.space_group_name_H-M   'P 1'
#
loop_
_entity.id
_entity.type
_entity.pdbx_description
1 polymer ?
#
loop_
_entity_poly.entity_id
_entity_poly.type
_entity_poly.pdbx_seq_one_letter_code
_entity_poly.pdbx_strand_id
1 'polypeptide(L)'
;MSAVRSAAHPPVRLVPISPAALQPPSAVVKMNCPPALQYRTQLFSLSLYPLHARIDQPRQNRMPPVLGPPWLPFPPSPDTHNARHIRRYRELMYDIEHKTPRLYASILISKKRVHKHAVVRNRCRTRLMAALQQLIRREKDMPVHSLHAYIFFGTSYLFSAESVVIEQEVRRALLAVGSKALRLTARHPSRSKPL
;
A
#
# COMPACT_ATOMS: atom_id res chain seq x y z
N MET A 1 -33.04 1.07 -14.57
CA MET A 1 -32.55 0.83 -13.19
C MET A 1 -31.27 0.01 -13.26
N SER A 2 -30.10 0.68 -13.24
CA SER A 2 -28.82 0.00 -13.39
C SER A 2 -28.33 -0.44 -12.02
N ALA A 3 -28.31 -1.76 -11.77
CA ALA A 3 -27.71 -2.35 -10.58
C ALA A 3 -26.22 -1.97 -10.55
N VAL A 4 -25.88 -0.93 -9.78
CA VAL A 4 -24.50 -0.63 -9.41
C VAL A 4 -24.05 -1.82 -8.57
N ARG A 5 -23.35 -2.75 -9.22
CA ARG A 5 -22.69 -3.88 -8.56
C ARG A 5 -21.99 -3.32 -7.32
N SER A 6 -22.49 -3.67 -6.14
CA SER A 6 -21.83 -3.36 -4.88
C SER A 6 -20.43 -3.95 -4.98
N ALA A 7 -19.44 -3.10 -5.26
CA ALA A 7 -18.07 -3.55 -5.36
C ALA A 7 -17.70 -4.04 -3.96
N ALA A 8 -17.58 -5.36 -3.80
CA ALA A 8 -17.22 -5.98 -2.54
C ALA A 8 -16.01 -5.21 -1.96
N HIS A 9 -16.15 -4.71 -0.74
CA HIS A 9 -15.08 -3.98 -0.07
C HIS A 9 -13.85 -4.90 -0.04
N PRO A 10 -12.68 -4.41 -0.48
CA PRO A 10 -11.51 -5.26 -0.55
C PRO A 10 -11.11 -5.69 0.87
N PRO A 11 -10.68 -6.94 1.04
CA PRO A 11 -10.27 -7.50 2.34
C PRO A 11 -9.07 -6.74 2.94
N VAL A 12 -8.24 -6.14 2.08
CA VAL A 12 -7.05 -5.37 2.46
C VAL A 12 -7.09 -4.03 1.72
N ARG A 13 -6.78 -2.94 2.42
CA ARG A 13 -6.65 -1.62 1.80
C ARG A 13 -5.23 -1.38 1.34
N LEU A 14 -5.03 -1.30 0.02
CA LEU A 14 -3.76 -0.86 -0.56
C LEU A 14 -3.55 0.64 -0.36
N VAL A 15 -2.46 1.01 0.31
CA VAL A 15 -2.06 2.40 0.52
C VAL A 15 -0.74 2.66 -0.21
N PRO A 16 -0.75 3.34 -1.36
CA PRO A 16 0.48 3.67 -2.07
C PRO A 16 1.29 4.71 -1.27
N ILE A 17 2.54 4.38 -0.96
CA ILE A 17 3.46 5.29 -0.28
C ILE A 17 4.13 6.18 -1.33
N SER A 18 4.02 7.50 -1.15
CA SER A 18 4.66 8.47 -2.01
C SER A 18 6.20 8.41 -1.87
N PRO A 19 6.97 8.78 -2.91
CA PRO A 19 8.43 8.82 -2.81
C PRO A 19 8.94 9.73 -1.68
N ALA A 20 8.23 10.82 -1.37
CA ALA A 20 8.58 11.74 -0.29
C ALA A 20 8.51 11.08 1.10
N ALA A 21 7.63 10.10 1.29
CA ALA A 21 7.54 9.34 2.55
C ALA A 21 8.70 8.32 2.73
N LEU A 22 9.58 8.18 1.74
CA LEU A 22 10.79 7.35 1.79
C LEU A 22 12.06 8.17 2.10
N GLN A 23 11.99 9.51 2.04
CA GLN A 23 13.14 10.40 2.13
C GLN A 23 13.01 11.40 3.28
N PRO A 24 14.10 11.70 4.02
CA PRO A 24 14.09 12.75 5.04
C PRO A 24 13.71 14.12 4.43
N PRO A 25 13.04 15.00 5.19
CA PRO A 25 12.67 14.89 6.61
C PRO A 25 11.33 14.17 6.85
N SER A 26 10.54 13.92 5.81
CA SER A 26 9.20 13.29 5.89
C SER A 26 9.24 11.76 5.86
N ALA A 27 10.41 11.14 6.04
CA ALA A 27 10.58 9.70 5.96
C ALA A 27 9.74 9.01 7.03
N VAL A 28 8.77 8.21 6.59
CA VAL A 28 7.94 7.39 7.47
C VAL A 28 8.30 5.91 7.36
N VAL A 29 9.01 5.53 6.30
CA VAL A 29 9.62 4.22 6.17
C VAL A 29 11.05 4.29 6.69
N LYS A 30 11.43 3.41 7.63
CA LYS A 30 12.80 3.34 8.18
C LYS A 30 13.76 2.65 7.21
N MET A 31 14.02 3.27 6.06
CA MET A 31 14.96 2.77 5.04
C MET A 31 16.44 3.03 5.39
N ASN A 32 16.71 3.73 6.49
CA ASN A 32 18.04 3.92 7.06
C ASN A 32 18.57 2.66 7.80
N CYS A 33 17.72 1.67 8.01
CA CYS A 33 18.08 0.37 8.59
C CYS A 33 18.04 -0.72 7.53
N PRO A 34 18.68 -1.89 7.75
CA PRO A 34 18.50 -3.04 6.88
C PRO A 34 17.02 -3.48 6.85
N PRO A 35 16.54 -4.04 5.72
CA PRO A 35 15.17 -4.54 5.63
C PRO A 35 14.97 -5.70 6.60
N ALA A 36 13.80 -5.73 7.26
CA ALA A 36 13.45 -6.80 8.18
C ALA A 36 13.30 -8.15 7.45
N LEU A 37 12.79 -8.10 6.23
CA LEU A 37 12.66 -9.25 5.34
C LEU A 37 12.94 -8.82 3.90
N GLN A 38 13.50 -9.75 3.14
CA GLN A 38 13.70 -9.57 1.71
C GLN A 38 13.27 -10.82 0.95
N TYR A 39 12.60 -10.61 -0.17
CA TYR A 39 12.26 -11.62 -1.16
C TYR A 39 12.75 -11.16 -2.52
N ARG A 40 13.40 -12.04 -3.27
CA ARG A 40 14.01 -11.70 -4.56
C ARG A 40 13.48 -12.64 -5.62
N THR A 41 13.08 -12.07 -6.75
CA THR A 41 12.68 -12.78 -7.96
C THR A 41 13.42 -12.17 -9.15
N GLN A 42 13.28 -12.79 -10.31
CA GLN A 42 13.83 -12.24 -11.55
C GLN A 42 13.15 -10.92 -11.93
N LEU A 43 11.86 -10.76 -11.60
CA LEU A 43 11.05 -9.59 -11.97
C LEU A 43 11.21 -8.42 -11.00
N PHE A 44 11.35 -8.69 -9.71
CA PHE A 44 11.50 -7.66 -8.70
C PHE A 44 12.14 -8.21 -7.43
N SER A 45 12.64 -7.31 -6.58
CA SER A 45 12.91 -7.62 -5.18
C SER A 45 11.92 -6.89 -4.29
N LEU A 46 11.28 -7.61 -3.37
CA LEU A 46 10.44 -7.05 -2.32
C LEU A 46 11.27 -6.95 -1.04
N SER A 47 11.38 -5.74 -0.50
CA SER A 47 12.00 -5.47 0.80
C SER A 47 10.96 -4.94 1.76
N LEU A 48 10.97 -5.49 2.98
CA LEU A 48 10.06 -5.10 4.05
C LEU A 48 10.79 -4.22 5.05
N TYR A 49 10.26 -3.02 5.29
CA TYR A 49 10.82 -2.07 6.25
C TYR A 49 9.81 -1.73 7.34
N PRO A 50 10.24 -1.49 8.59
CA PRO A 50 9.33 -1.04 9.62
C PRO A 50 8.85 0.38 9.31
N LEU A 51 7.55 0.62 9.52
CA LEU A 51 6.95 1.94 9.43
C LEU A 51 7.06 2.68 10.75
N HIS A 52 7.17 4.00 10.69
CA HIS A 52 7.01 4.84 11.86
C HIS A 52 5.53 4.85 12.27
N ALA A 53 5.26 4.80 13.58
CA ALA A 53 3.90 4.84 14.14
C ALA A 53 3.05 6.08 13.73
N ARG A 54 3.66 7.08 13.09
CA ARG A 54 3.03 8.35 12.70
C ARG A 54 2.21 8.28 11.40
N ILE A 55 2.21 7.17 10.65
CA ILE A 55 1.43 7.08 9.40
C ILE A 55 -0.06 7.11 9.67
N ASP A 56 -0.47 6.42 10.74
CA ASP A 56 -1.86 6.25 11.11
C ASP A 56 -2.33 7.25 12.18
N GLN A 57 -1.49 8.19 12.61
CA GLN A 57 -1.94 9.26 13.50
C GLN A 57 -2.76 10.27 12.69
N PRO A 58 -4.11 10.30 12.82
CA PRO A 58 -4.83 11.48 12.39
C PRO A 58 -4.23 12.64 13.17
N ARG A 59 -3.89 13.75 12.50
CA ARG A 59 -3.72 15.00 13.23
C ARG A 59 -5.06 15.26 13.91
N GLN A 60 -5.13 14.98 15.21
CA GLN A 60 -6.33 15.19 16.01
C GLN A 60 -6.78 16.64 15.76
N ASN A 61 -8.05 16.82 15.43
CA ASN A 61 -8.74 18.10 15.16
C ASN A 61 -8.68 18.70 13.74
N ARG A 62 -8.45 17.93 12.67
CA ARG A 62 -8.70 18.44 11.30
C ARG A 62 -9.41 17.42 10.43
N MET A 63 -10.31 17.90 9.56
CA MET A 63 -10.93 17.06 8.53
C MET A 63 -9.81 16.30 7.79
N PRO A 64 -9.93 14.96 7.61
CA PRO A 64 -8.92 14.21 6.89
C PRO A 64 -8.67 14.88 5.54
N PRO A 65 -7.41 15.17 5.16
CA PRO A 65 -7.11 15.92 3.93
C PRO A 65 -7.62 15.21 2.67
N VAL A 66 -7.99 13.94 2.79
CA VAL A 66 -8.56 13.08 1.74
C VAL A 66 -10.02 13.44 1.41
N LEU A 67 -10.75 14.09 2.32
CA LEU A 67 -12.20 14.33 2.25
C LEU A 67 -12.57 15.76 1.79
N GLY A 68 -11.60 16.67 1.73
CA GLY A 68 -11.79 18.04 1.28
C GLY A 68 -10.98 19.05 2.09
N PRO A 69 -11.13 20.35 1.81
CA PRO A 69 -10.47 21.41 2.56
C PRO A 69 -11.07 21.56 3.97
N PRO A 70 -10.27 21.89 5.00
CA PRO A 70 -10.66 21.79 6.41
C PRO A 70 -11.79 22.74 6.85
N TRP A 71 -12.18 23.70 6.01
CA TRP A 71 -13.29 24.63 6.26
C TRP A 71 -14.65 24.06 5.86
N LEU A 72 -14.71 22.90 5.21
CA LEU A 72 -15.98 22.28 4.82
C LEU A 72 -16.62 21.59 6.04
N PRO A 73 -17.96 21.66 6.20
CA PRO A 73 -18.65 21.08 7.35
C PRO A 73 -18.42 19.57 7.47
N PHE A 74 -18.25 19.09 8.69
CA PHE A 74 -18.09 17.68 9.01
C PHE A 74 -19.21 17.23 9.96
N PRO A 75 -19.90 16.10 9.72
CA PRO A 75 -19.66 15.09 8.69
C PRO A 75 -20.08 15.53 7.28
N PRO A 76 -19.56 14.88 6.22
CA PRO A 76 -19.87 15.25 4.86
C PRO A 76 -21.34 14.97 4.49
N SER A 77 -22.06 16.00 4.04
CA SER A 77 -23.45 15.89 3.56
C SER A 77 -23.54 15.97 2.02
N PRO A 78 -24.56 15.35 1.39
CA PRO A 78 -24.82 15.50 -0.05
C PRO A 78 -24.99 16.95 -0.51
N ASP A 79 -25.50 17.82 0.35
CA ASP A 79 -25.77 19.23 0.03
C ASP A 79 -24.48 20.06 -0.05
N THR A 80 -23.43 19.62 0.65
CA THR A 80 -22.17 20.37 0.78
C THR A 80 -21.00 19.68 0.06
N HIS A 81 -21.10 18.38 -0.21
CA HIS A 81 -20.01 17.57 -0.76
C HIS A 81 -20.38 16.89 -2.09
N ASN A 82 -19.41 16.89 -3.00
CA ASN A 82 -19.48 16.06 -4.20
C ASN A 82 -19.60 14.57 -3.85
N ALA A 83 -20.31 13.80 -4.68
CA ALA A 83 -20.51 12.35 -4.51
C ALA A 83 -19.20 11.56 -4.30
N ARG A 84 -18.09 12.02 -4.90
CA ARG A 84 -16.75 11.44 -4.70
C ARG A 84 -16.27 11.55 -3.25
N HIS A 85 -16.52 12.68 -2.58
CA HIS A 85 -16.11 12.89 -1.19
C HIS A 85 -16.94 12.01 -0.25
N ILE A 86 -18.25 11.95 -0.48
CA ILE A 86 -19.16 11.08 0.29
C ILE A 86 -18.72 9.62 0.17
N ARG A 87 -18.40 9.17 -1.05
CA ARG A 87 -17.90 7.81 -1.28
C ARG A 87 -16.60 7.54 -0.51
N ARG A 88 -15.61 8.44 -0.59
CA ARG A 88 -14.35 8.29 0.15
C ARG A 88 -14.55 8.28 1.66
N TYR A 89 -15.48 9.07 2.17
CA TYR A 89 -15.82 9.08 3.59
C TYR A 89 -16.43 7.76 4.02
N ARG A 90 -17.41 7.23 3.27
CA ARG A 90 -18.01 5.92 3.53
C ARG A 90 -16.96 4.81 3.53
N GLU A 91 -16.07 4.78 2.54
CA GLU A 91 -14.96 3.83 2.48
C GLU A 91 -14.03 3.95 3.71
N LEU A 92 -13.73 5.20 4.14
CA LEU A 92 -12.88 5.43 5.30
C LEU A 92 -13.54 5.03 6.63
N MET A 93 -14.84 5.32 6.81
CA MET A 93 -15.61 4.88 7.98
C MET A 93 -15.71 3.36 8.02
N TYR A 94 -16.02 2.72 6.89
CA TYR A 94 -16.05 1.26 6.78
C TYR A 94 -14.73 0.64 7.23
N ASP A 95 -13.59 1.17 6.77
CA ASP A 95 -12.28 0.64 7.16
C ASP A 95 -11.96 0.83 8.65
N ILE A 96 -12.44 1.93 9.26
CA ILE A 96 -12.26 2.19 10.69
C ILE A 96 -13.13 1.21 11.50
N GLU A 97 -14.40 1.05 11.13
CA GLU A 97 -15.36 0.17 11.79
C GLU A 97 -14.90 -1.30 11.72
N HIS A 98 -14.44 -1.74 10.54
CA HIS A 98 -14.06 -3.14 10.28
C HIS A 98 -12.57 -3.42 10.54
N LYS A 99 -11.81 -2.43 11.01
CA LYS A 99 -10.35 -2.51 11.24
C LYS A 99 -9.61 -3.15 10.06
N THR A 100 -9.95 -2.73 8.84
CA THR A 100 -9.42 -3.33 7.62
C THR A 100 -7.89 -3.19 7.57
N PRO A 101 -7.13 -4.29 7.36
CA PRO A 101 -5.68 -4.23 7.31
C PRO A 101 -5.19 -3.36 6.14
N ARG A 102 -4.12 -2.58 6.39
CA ARG A 102 -3.54 -1.66 5.40
C ARG A 102 -2.25 -2.23 4.84
N LEU A 103 -2.16 -2.35 3.52
CA LEU A 103 -0.92 -2.69 2.83
C LEU A 103 -0.23 -1.41 2.35
N TYR A 104 0.77 -0.97 3.08
CA TYR A 104 1.61 0.17 2.67
C TYR A 104 2.63 -0.29 1.64
N ALA A 105 2.46 0.11 0.38
CA ALA A 105 3.32 -0.35 -0.71
C ALA A 105 3.92 0.80 -1.51
N SER A 106 5.18 0.66 -1.93
CA SER A 106 5.80 1.56 -2.91
C SER A 106 6.54 0.76 -3.97
N ILE A 107 6.56 1.27 -5.20
CA ILE A 107 7.20 0.62 -6.34
C ILE A 107 8.27 1.54 -6.92
N LEU A 108 9.52 1.15 -6.71
CA LEU A 108 10.71 1.86 -7.13
C LEU A 108 11.27 1.22 -8.39
N ILE A 109 11.25 2.00 -9.47
CA ILE A 109 11.79 1.61 -10.79
C ILE A 109 12.92 2.56 -11.15
N SER A 110 14.16 2.09 -11.06
CA SER A 110 15.34 2.94 -11.28
C SER A 110 15.75 3.00 -12.75
N LYS A 111 16.38 4.10 -13.15
CA LYS A 111 16.98 4.26 -14.48
C LYS A 111 18.03 3.19 -14.78
N LYS A 112 18.86 2.86 -13.77
CA LYS A 112 19.98 1.91 -13.90
C LYS A 112 19.54 0.44 -13.97
N ARG A 113 18.41 0.07 -13.35
CA ARG A 113 17.95 -1.33 -13.29
C ARG A 113 16.94 -1.73 -14.35
N VAL A 114 16.27 -0.76 -14.97
CA VAL A 114 15.18 -1.03 -15.92
C VAL A 114 15.45 -0.40 -17.27
N HIS A 115 15.38 0.93 -17.36
CA HIS A 115 15.56 1.62 -18.63
C HIS A 115 15.79 3.13 -18.46
N LYS A 116 16.48 3.75 -19.42
CA LYS A 116 16.66 5.21 -19.48
C LYS A 116 15.33 5.96 -19.66
N HIS A 117 14.46 5.46 -20.52
CA HIS A 117 13.18 6.11 -20.82
C HIS A 117 12.20 6.02 -19.64
N ALA A 118 11.60 7.16 -19.29
CA ALA A 118 10.63 7.27 -18.21
C ALA A 118 9.34 6.47 -18.51
N VAL A 119 8.90 6.43 -19.77
CA VAL A 119 7.70 5.70 -20.21
C VAL A 119 7.82 4.21 -19.91
N VAL A 120 8.95 3.59 -20.25
CA VAL A 120 9.22 2.17 -19.97
C VAL A 120 9.16 1.90 -18.46
N ARG A 121 9.80 2.75 -17.65
CA ARG A 121 9.77 2.62 -16.19
C ARG A 121 8.38 2.79 -15.61
N ASN A 122 7.60 3.74 -16.14
CA ASN A 122 6.23 3.97 -15.72
C ASN A 122 5.34 2.77 -16.07
N ARG A 123 5.50 2.19 -17.26
CA ARG A 123 4.80 0.97 -17.67
C ARG A 123 5.09 -0.17 -16.68
N CYS A 124 6.34 -0.44 -16.33
CA CYS A 124 6.69 -1.46 -15.34
C CYS A 124 6.04 -1.18 -13.97
N ARG A 125 6.08 0.07 -13.51
CA ARG A 125 5.44 0.48 -12.25
C ARG A 125 3.93 0.20 -12.26
N THR A 126 3.24 0.67 -13.31
CA THR A 126 1.79 0.52 -13.44
C THR A 126 1.39 -0.95 -13.53
N ARG A 127 2.15 -1.77 -14.26
CA ARG A 127 1.89 -3.21 -14.37
C ARG A 127 2.01 -3.93 -13.03
N LEU A 128 3.08 -3.66 -12.28
CA LEU A 128 3.26 -4.28 -10.95
C LEU A 128 2.21 -3.78 -9.95
N MET A 129 1.84 -2.50 -10.00
CA MET A 129 0.76 -1.96 -9.16
C MET A 129 -0.59 -2.56 -9.51
N ALA A 130 -0.89 -2.73 -10.80
CA ALA A 130 -2.13 -3.35 -11.26
C ALA A 130 -2.23 -4.81 -10.81
N ALA A 131 -1.15 -5.59 -10.95
CA ALA A 131 -1.08 -6.96 -10.46
C ALA A 131 -1.33 -7.04 -8.94
N LEU A 132 -0.71 -6.13 -8.17
CA LEU A 132 -0.94 -6.04 -6.72
C LEU A 132 -2.41 -5.69 -6.38
N GLN A 133 -3.00 -4.73 -7.09
CA GLN A 133 -4.40 -4.35 -6.90
C GLN A 133 -5.37 -5.49 -7.26
N GLN A 134 -5.11 -6.22 -8.33
CA GLN A 134 -5.92 -7.36 -8.75
C GLN A 134 -5.84 -8.49 -7.72
N LEU A 135 -4.64 -8.77 -7.21
CA LEU A 135 -4.43 -9.78 -6.18
C LEU A 135 -5.24 -9.47 -4.91
N ILE A 136 -5.13 -8.24 -4.40
CA ILE A 136 -5.83 -7.78 -3.19
C ILE A 136 -7.36 -7.85 -3.34
N ARG A 137 -7.87 -7.61 -4.55
CA ARG A 137 -9.32 -7.72 -4.82
C ARG A 137 -9.80 -9.17 -4.89
N ARG A 138 -8.95 -10.10 -5.32
CA ARG A 138 -9.31 -11.51 -5.51
C ARG A 138 -9.14 -12.34 -4.23
N GLU A 139 -8.07 -12.09 -3.48
CA GLU A 139 -7.64 -12.95 -2.38
C GLU A 139 -8.08 -12.36 -1.04
N LYS A 140 -9.02 -13.04 -0.36
CA LYS A 140 -9.62 -12.59 0.92
C LYS A 140 -8.65 -12.65 2.10
N ASP A 141 -7.82 -13.70 2.16
CA ASP A 141 -6.97 -13.98 3.33
C ASP A 141 -5.49 -13.77 3.02
N MET A 142 -5.12 -12.53 2.67
CA MET A 142 -3.71 -12.20 2.44
C MET A 142 -3.00 -11.87 3.76
N PRO A 143 -1.87 -12.53 4.11
CA PRO A 143 -1.11 -12.23 5.31
C PRO A 143 -0.38 -10.89 5.15
N VAL A 144 -1.04 -9.80 5.53
CA VAL A 144 -0.52 -8.43 5.42
C VAL A 144 -0.31 -7.80 6.78
N HIS A 145 0.77 -7.02 6.91
CA HIS A 145 1.11 -6.27 8.11
C HIS A 145 1.00 -4.77 7.92
N SER A 146 0.12 -4.13 8.69
CA SER A 146 -0.04 -2.67 8.69
C SER A 146 1.18 -1.92 9.28
N LEU A 147 2.08 -2.59 9.99
CA LEU A 147 3.27 -1.98 10.62
C LEU A 147 4.50 -1.92 9.70
N HIS A 148 4.39 -2.47 8.49
CA HIS A 148 5.52 -2.61 7.58
C HIS A 148 5.23 -2.02 6.20
N ALA A 149 6.27 -1.44 5.60
CA ALA A 149 6.30 -0.95 4.24
C ALA A 149 6.77 -2.06 3.29
N TYR A 150 6.00 -2.32 2.26
CA TYR A 150 6.31 -3.25 1.19
C TYR A 150 6.93 -2.48 0.02
N ILE A 151 8.26 -2.47 -0.05
CA ILE A 151 9.00 -1.72 -1.06
C ILE A 151 9.45 -2.67 -2.16
N PHE A 152 8.84 -2.52 -3.34
CA PHE A 152 9.17 -3.29 -4.52
C PHE A 152 10.23 -2.55 -5.35
N PHE A 153 11.30 -3.25 -5.70
CA PHE A 153 12.30 -2.78 -6.65
C PHE A 153 12.20 -3.59 -7.93
N GLY A 154 11.73 -2.97 -9.02
CA GLY A 154 11.56 -3.66 -10.29
C GLY A 154 12.86 -3.82 -11.07
N THR A 155 12.93 -4.88 -11.87
CA THR A 155 14.00 -5.16 -12.84
C THR A 155 13.51 -4.90 -14.28
N SER A 156 14.44 -4.97 -15.24
CA SER A 156 14.14 -4.85 -16.67
C SER A 156 13.18 -5.93 -17.18
N TYR A 157 13.22 -7.14 -16.60
CA TYR A 157 12.39 -8.27 -17.00
C TYR A 157 10.88 -8.04 -16.81
N LEU A 158 10.47 -7.10 -15.94
CA LEU A 158 9.06 -6.70 -15.80
C LEU A 158 8.44 -6.13 -17.08
N PHE A 159 9.26 -5.59 -17.99
CA PHE A 159 8.73 -4.99 -19.20
C PHE A 159 8.14 -6.04 -20.14
N SER A 160 8.82 -7.17 -20.30
CA SER A 160 8.46 -8.25 -21.22
C SER A 160 7.65 -9.37 -20.57
N ALA A 161 7.71 -9.55 -19.25
CA ALA A 161 6.96 -10.59 -18.55
C ALA A 161 5.44 -10.49 -18.81
N GLU A 162 4.72 -11.61 -18.78
CA GLU A 162 3.26 -11.65 -18.90
C GLU A 162 2.56 -11.20 -17.60
N SER A 163 1.33 -10.68 -17.70
CA SER A 163 0.58 -10.22 -16.51
C SER A 163 0.36 -11.34 -15.49
N VAL A 164 0.03 -12.54 -15.98
CA VAL A 164 -0.24 -13.71 -15.15
C VAL A 164 1.01 -14.08 -14.33
N VAL A 165 2.18 -14.06 -14.96
CA VAL A 165 3.46 -14.36 -14.28
C VAL A 165 3.77 -13.30 -13.22
N ILE A 166 3.54 -12.01 -13.52
CA ILE A 166 3.72 -10.93 -12.55
C ILE A 166 2.79 -11.12 -11.34
N GLU A 167 1.51 -11.41 -11.58
CA GLU A 167 0.52 -11.68 -10.51
C GLU A 167 0.95 -12.87 -9.62
N GLN A 168 1.39 -13.97 -10.22
CA GLN A 168 1.85 -15.16 -9.50
C GLN A 168 3.08 -14.88 -8.65
N GLU A 169 4.07 -14.15 -9.18
CA GLU A 169 5.28 -13.80 -8.44
C GLU A 169 4.98 -12.81 -7.29
N VAL A 170 4.08 -11.85 -7.50
CA VAL A 170 3.61 -10.95 -6.43
C VAL A 170 2.90 -11.75 -5.34
N ARG A 171 2.05 -12.71 -5.70
CA ARG A 171 1.39 -13.60 -4.73
C ARG A 171 2.40 -14.38 -3.89
N ARG A 172 3.35 -15.05 -4.54
CA ARG A 172 4.42 -15.81 -3.87
C ARG A 172 5.23 -14.93 -2.92
N ALA A 173 5.58 -13.72 -3.37
CA ALA A 173 6.34 -12.77 -2.56
C ALA A 173 5.57 -12.35 -1.29
N LEU A 174 4.28 -12.04 -1.41
CA LEU A 174 3.46 -11.62 -0.28
C LEU A 174 3.21 -12.76 0.72
N LEU A 175 2.96 -13.98 0.25
CA LEU A 175 2.82 -15.14 1.14
C LEU A 175 4.13 -15.44 1.88
N ALA A 176 5.27 -15.39 1.18
CA ALA A 176 6.58 -15.66 1.76
C ALA A 176 7.00 -14.61 2.80
N VAL A 177 6.72 -13.34 2.54
CA VAL A 177 7.08 -12.23 3.44
C VAL A 177 6.05 -12.07 4.57
N GLY A 178 4.77 -12.20 4.27
CA GLY A 178 3.67 -12.06 5.22
C GLY A 178 3.72 -13.09 6.35
N SER A 179 3.90 -14.37 6.00
CA SER A 179 4.04 -15.45 6.98
C SER A 179 5.25 -15.27 7.91
N LYS A 180 6.38 -14.79 7.37
CA LYS A 180 7.58 -14.50 8.17
C LYS A 180 7.42 -13.26 9.03
N ALA A 181 6.76 -12.22 8.52
CA ALA A 181 6.48 -11.00 9.27
C ALA A 181 5.57 -11.27 10.47
N LEU A 182 4.58 -12.17 10.35
CA LEU A 182 3.72 -12.59 11.46
C LEU A 182 4.52 -13.19 12.61
N ARG A 183 5.53 -14.00 12.29
CA ARG A 183 6.41 -14.62 13.29
C ARG A 183 7.32 -13.58 13.96
N LEU A 184 7.81 -12.61 13.20
CA LEU A 184 8.69 -11.55 13.73
C LEU A 184 7.96 -10.65 14.72
N THR A 185 6.71 -10.28 14.44
CA THR A 185 5.89 -9.45 15.34
C THR A 185 5.50 -10.22 16.60
N ALA A 186 5.18 -11.51 16.49
CA ALA A 186 4.84 -12.36 17.64
C ALA A 186 6.01 -12.52 18.63
N ARG A 187 7.25 -12.49 18.15
CA ARG A 187 8.46 -12.65 18.99
C ARG A 187 8.87 -11.39 19.75
N HIS A 188 8.47 -10.20 19.29
CA HIS A 188 8.86 -8.91 19.89
C HIS A 188 7.68 -7.97 20.08
N PRO A 189 6.77 -8.26 21.04
CA PRO A 189 5.64 -7.39 21.36
C PRO A 189 6.02 -6.09 22.08
N SER A 190 7.27 -5.97 22.58
CA SER A 190 7.72 -4.83 23.41
C SER A 190 8.18 -3.61 22.62
N ARG A 191 8.43 -3.72 21.30
CA ARG A 191 8.82 -2.59 20.43
C ARG A 191 7.63 -1.81 19.86
N SER A 192 6.40 -2.25 20.11
CA SER A 192 5.17 -1.70 19.53
C SER A 192 4.39 -0.77 20.47
N LYS A 193 4.95 -0.35 21.62
CA LYS A 193 4.33 0.71 22.41
C LYS A 193 4.56 2.05 21.70
N PRO A 194 3.49 2.75 21.27
CA PRO A 194 3.62 4.16 20.89
C PRO A 194 3.95 4.95 22.17
N LEU A 195 5.01 5.74 22.12
CA LEU A 195 5.16 6.92 22.98
C LEU A 195 4.23 8.01 22.46
#